data_AF-A0A1G2VQA5-F1
#
_entry.id   AF-A0A1G2VQA5-F1
#
_cell.length_a   1.000
_cell.length_b   1.000
_cell.length_c   1.000
_cell.angle_alpha   90.00
_cell.angle_beta   90.00
_cell.angle_gamma   90.00
#
_symmetry.space_group_name_H-M   'P 1'
#
loop_
_entity.id
_entity.type
_entity.pdbx_description
1 polymer ?
#
loop_
_entity_poly.entity_id
_entity_poly.type
_entity_poly.pdbx_seq_one_letter_code
_entity_poly.pdbx_strand_id
1 'polypeptide(L)'
;MDDREKKAVFYETAVTFVWYTMDGFWLFGWVLAGEIAAVLAFMASFALCRCVGCSFNQVANLIAMNCWIATGACWLSGDMRDMPFLILAAKAFWLIGLGFLVAVAARAGWHRDAVLMALSGFRRLRISKK
;
A
#
# COMPACT_ATOMS: atom_id res chain seq x y z
N MET A 1 20.78 -5.43 10.41
CA MET A 1 19.80 -5.32 9.31
C MET A 1 20.36 -6.07 8.11
N ASP A 2 19.68 -7.12 7.67
CA ASP A 2 20.05 -7.86 6.45
C ASP A 2 19.97 -6.93 5.22
N ASP A 3 20.69 -7.24 4.14
CA ASP A 3 20.67 -6.45 2.90
C ASP A 3 19.25 -6.40 2.30
N ARG A 4 18.48 -7.50 2.42
CA ARG A 4 17.06 -7.53 2.04
C ARG A 4 16.19 -6.60 2.86
N GLU A 5 16.47 -6.49 4.15
CA GLU A 5 15.74 -5.62 5.08
C GLU A 5 16.01 -4.14 4.78
N LYS A 6 17.27 -3.79 4.47
CA LYS A 6 17.63 -2.45 3.97
C LYS A 6 16.88 -2.09 2.69
N LYS A 7 16.85 -3.01 1.72
CA LYS A 7 16.13 -2.82 0.45
C LYS A 7 14.64 -2.67 0.68
N ALA A 8 14.02 -3.49 1.52
CA ALA A 8 12.62 -3.37 1.87
C ALA A 8 12.30 -1.99 2.47
N VAL A 9 13.04 -1.55 3.48
CA VAL A 9 12.85 -0.23 4.10
C VAL A 9 13.02 0.90 3.09
N PHE A 10 14.00 0.80 2.19
CA PHE A 10 14.20 1.79 1.12
C PHE A 10 12.97 1.86 0.20
N TYR A 11 12.50 0.72 -0.32
CA TYR A 11 11.33 0.70 -1.20
C TYR A 11 10.05 1.14 -0.49
N GLU A 12 9.84 0.80 0.78
CA GLU A 12 8.69 1.30 1.56
C GLU A 12 8.71 2.82 1.70
N THR A 13 9.89 3.36 1.98
CA THR A 13 10.10 4.81 2.09
C THR A 13 9.84 5.48 0.73
N ALA A 14 10.35 4.90 -0.35
CA ALA A 14 10.13 5.38 -1.70
C ALA A 14 8.63 5.36 -2.06
N VAL A 15 7.92 4.25 -1.80
CA VAL A 15 6.47 4.17 -2.05
C VAL A 15 5.71 5.22 -1.23
N THR A 16 6.02 5.35 0.06
CA THR A 16 5.34 6.32 0.94
C THR A 16 5.56 7.75 0.46
N PHE A 17 6.79 8.09 0.06
CA PHE A 17 7.13 9.40 -0.46
C PHE A 17 6.44 9.70 -1.80
N VAL A 18 6.45 8.74 -2.73
CA VAL A 18 5.80 8.88 -4.03
C VAL A 18 4.29 8.97 -3.86
N TRP A 19 3.69 8.18 -2.98
CA TRP A 19 2.26 8.27 -2.65
C TRP A 19 1.90 9.63 -2.05
N TYR A 20 2.67 10.14 -1.09
CA TYR A 20 2.46 11.48 -0.54
C TYR A 20 2.54 12.57 -1.62
N THR A 21 3.48 12.42 -2.55
CA THR A 21 3.64 13.34 -3.69
C THR A 21 2.44 13.28 -4.65
N MET A 22 1.93 12.07 -4.92
CA MET A 22 0.73 11.84 -5.72
C MET A 22 -0.48 12.56 -5.11
N ASP A 23 -0.72 12.42 -3.81
CA ASP A 23 -1.81 13.12 -3.11
C ASP A 23 -1.61 14.64 -3.16
N GLY A 24 -0.38 15.13 -3.04
CA GLY A 24 -0.06 16.55 -3.23
C GLY A 24 -0.46 17.05 -4.62
N PHE A 25 -0.09 16.33 -5.68
CA PHE A 25 -0.46 16.68 -7.05
C PHE A 25 -1.97 16.66 -7.29
N TRP A 26 -2.69 15.72 -6.67
CA TRP A 26 -4.14 15.72 -6.70
C TRP A 26 -4.71 17.00 -6.09
N LEU A 27 -4.27 17.39 -4.89
CA LEU A 27 -4.73 18.62 -4.22
C LEU A 27 -4.43 19.90 -5.02
N PHE A 28 -3.34 19.93 -5.78
CA PHE A 28 -2.98 21.07 -6.65
C PHE A 28 -3.66 21.05 -8.03
N GLY A 29 -4.47 20.04 -8.35
CA GLY A 29 -5.11 19.95 -9.66
C GLY A 29 -4.18 19.45 -10.78
N TRP A 30 -3.02 18.87 -10.46
CA TRP A 30 -2.02 18.44 -11.45
C TRP A 30 -2.21 16.98 -11.87
N VAL A 31 -3.21 16.73 -12.70
CA VAL A 31 -3.65 15.38 -13.11
C VAL A 31 -2.50 14.50 -13.61
N LEU A 32 -1.76 14.95 -14.62
CA LEU A 32 -0.72 14.15 -15.27
C LEU A 32 0.44 13.82 -14.31
N ALA A 33 0.83 14.78 -13.47
CA ALA A 33 1.88 14.57 -12.47
C ALA A 33 1.44 13.55 -11.41
N GLY A 34 0.17 13.63 -10.99
CA GLY A 34 -0.47 12.66 -10.11
C GLY A 34 -0.48 11.25 -10.72
N GLU A 35 -0.87 11.11 -11.98
CA GLU A 35 -0.90 9.82 -12.69
C GLU A 35 0.51 9.21 -12.82
N ILE A 36 1.53 10.02 -13.14
CA ILE A 36 2.93 9.57 -13.18
C ILE A 36 3.38 9.10 -11.80
N ALA A 37 3.08 9.86 -10.74
CA ALA A 37 3.41 9.47 -9.37
C ALA A 37 2.71 8.16 -8.97
N ALA A 38 1.44 7.98 -9.34
CA ALA A 38 0.71 6.73 -9.10
C ALA A 38 1.41 5.52 -9.73
N VAL A 39 1.84 5.62 -10.99
CA VAL A 39 2.58 4.55 -11.68
C VAL A 39 3.90 4.23 -10.96
N LEU A 40 4.64 5.26 -10.54
CA LEU A 40 5.88 5.08 -9.78
C LEU A 40 5.65 4.42 -8.41
N ALA A 41 4.57 4.77 -7.70
CA ALA A 41 4.20 4.15 -6.44
C ALA A 41 3.89 2.66 -6.62
N PHE A 42 3.15 2.31 -7.68
CA PHE A 42 2.88 0.92 -8.04
C PHE A 42 4.15 0.14 -8.36
N MET A 43 5.06 0.71 -9.17
CA MET A 43 6.32 0.06 -9.50
C MET A 43 7.19 -0.20 -8.27
N ALA A 44 7.30 0.80 -7.37
CA ALA A 44 8.06 0.65 -6.13
C ALA A 44 7.40 -0.37 -5.17
N SER A 45 6.07 -0.41 -5.12
CA SER A 45 5.32 -1.40 -4.34
C SER A 45 5.47 -2.82 -4.91
N PHE A 46 5.52 -2.96 -6.24
CA PHE A 46 5.81 -4.25 -6.86
C PHE A 46 7.26 -4.69 -6.64
N ALA A 47 8.20 -3.74 -6.56
CA ALA A 47 9.59 -4.04 -6.19
C ALA A 47 9.71 -4.58 -4.75
N LEU A 48 8.84 -4.13 -3.83
CA LEU A 48 8.75 -4.70 -2.47
C LEU A 48 8.44 -6.19 -2.49
N CYS A 49 7.63 -6.69 -3.42
CA CYS A 49 7.34 -8.12 -3.56
C CYS A 49 8.60 -8.99 -3.63
N ARG A 50 9.70 -8.47 -4.19
CA ARG A 50 10.97 -9.21 -4.29
C ARG A 50 11.77 -9.24 -2.98
N CYS A 51 11.48 -8.34 -2.05
CA CYS A 51 12.20 -8.22 -0.78
C CYS A 51 11.44 -8.88 0.39
N VAL A 52 10.15 -9.11 0.23
CA VAL A 52 9.24 -9.59 1.28
C VAL A 52 9.20 -11.12 1.30
N GLY A 53 9.15 -11.72 2.49
CA GLY A 53 9.04 -13.17 2.65
C GLY A 53 7.64 -13.71 2.27
N CYS A 54 7.55 -15.01 2.02
CA CYS A 54 6.30 -15.67 1.62
C CYS A 54 5.34 -15.99 2.79
N SER A 55 5.47 -15.31 3.94
CA SER A 55 4.53 -15.55 5.05
C SER A 55 3.18 -14.91 4.75
N PHE A 56 2.10 -15.53 5.22
CA PHE A 56 0.74 -15.04 5.00
C PHE A 56 0.57 -13.57 5.42
N ASN A 57 1.05 -13.19 6.60
CA ASN A 57 0.93 -11.82 7.11
C ASN A 57 1.68 -10.81 6.23
N GLN A 58 2.86 -11.18 5.74
CA GLN A 58 3.66 -10.34 4.85
C GLN A 58 2.99 -10.14 3.49
N VAL A 59 2.49 -11.23 2.89
CA VAL A 59 1.77 -11.17 1.61
C VAL A 59 0.46 -10.38 1.76
N ALA A 60 -0.31 -10.62 2.82
CA ALA A 60 -1.56 -9.91 3.08
C ALA A 60 -1.33 -8.40 3.29
N ASN A 61 -0.29 -8.01 4.05
CA ASN A 61 0.06 -6.60 4.22
C ASN A 61 0.51 -5.95 2.89
N LEU A 62 1.26 -6.68 2.07
CA LEU A 62 1.68 -6.20 0.75
C LEU A 62 0.50 -6.04 -0.21
N ILE A 63 -0.47 -6.97 -0.21
CA ILE A 63 -1.70 -6.84 -0.99
C ILE A 63 -2.49 -5.62 -0.48
N ALA A 64 -2.66 -5.48 0.83
CA ALA A 64 -3.36 -4.33 1.40
C ALA A 64 -2.70 -3.00 1.01
N MET A 65 -1.37 -2.92 1.03
CA MET A 65 -0.60 -1.74 0.59
C MET A 65 -0.81 -1.45 -0.90
N ASN A 66 -0.77 -2.47 -1.77
CA ASN A 66 -1.06 -2.29 -3.19
C ASN A 66 -2.50 -1.84 -3.44
N CYS A 67 -3.47 -2.39 -2.72
CA CYS A 67 -4.86 -1.95 -2.78
C CYS A 67 -5.03 -0.50 -2.32
N TRP A 68 -4.26 -0.07 -1.33
CA TRP A 68 -4.25 1.32 -0.88
C TRP A 68 -3.75 2.27 -1.97
N ILE A 69 -2.63 1.95 -2.62
CA ILE A 69 -2.10 2.73 -3.74
C ILE A 69 -3.09 2.74 -4.91
N ALA A 70 -3.68 1.59 -5.24
CA ALA A 70 -4.71 1.47 -6.27
C ALA A 70 -5.93 2.35 -5.97
N THR A 71 -6.34 2.42 -4.71
CA THR A 71 -7.41 3.30 -4.25
C THR A 71 -7.06 4.75 -4.56
N GLY A 72 -5.90 5.23 -4.14
CA GLY A 72 -5.47 6.61 -4.39
C GLY A 72 -5.37 6.94 -5.89
N ALA A 73 -4.80 6.04 -6.69
CA ALA A 73 -4.66 6.22 -8.13
C ALA A 73 -6.03 6.31 -8.85
N CYS A 74 -6.92 5.35 -8.58
CA CYS A 74 -8.27 5.36 -9.15
C CYS A 74 -9.10 6.54 -8.65
N TRP A 75 -8.95 6.92 -7.38
CA TRP A 75 -9.66 8.06 -6.83
C TRP A 75 -9.22 9.37 -7.49
N LEU A 76 -7.91 9.60 -7.58
CA LEU A 76 -7.32 10.77 -8.24
C LEU A 76 -7.81 10.89 -9.69
N SER A 77 -7.65 9.84 -10.50
CA SER A 77 -8.06 9.87 -11.90
C SER A 77 -9.58 9.96 -12.07
N GLY A 78 -10.34 9.34 -11.16
CA GLY A 78 -11.80 9.39 -11.16
C GLY A 78 -12.35 10.78 -10.86
N ASP A 79 -11.79 11.45 -9.85
CA ASP A 79 -12.19 12.77 -9.41
C ASP A 79 -11.79 13.84 -10.44
N MET A 80 -10.56 13.78 -10.94
CA MET A 80 -10.00 14.82 -11.81
C MET A 80 -10.48 14.75 -13.26
N ARG A 81 -11.00 13.59 -13.70
CA ARG A 81 -11.51 13.38 -15.06
C ARG A 81 -13.01 13.12 -15.11
N ASP A 82 -13.71 13.31 -13.98
CA ASP A 82 -15.15 13.03 -13.83
C ASP A 82 -15.55 11.60 -14.29
N MET A 83 -14.73 10.62 -13.92
CA MET A 83 -14.91 9.21 -14.30
C MET A 83 -15.46 8.40 -13.12
N PRO A 84 -16.79 8.25 -12.95
CA PRO A 84 -17.41 7.65 -11.76
C PRO A 84 -17.06 6.16 -11.58
N PHE A 85 -16.76 5.44 -12.67
CA PHE A 85 -16.35 4.05 -12.60
C PHE A 85 -14.98 3.87 -11.90
N LEU A 86 -14.08 4.84 -12.01
CA LEU A 86 -12.79 4.80 -11.30
C LEU A 86 -12.98 5.05 -9.81
N ILE A 87 -13.92 5.92 -9.41
CA ILE A 87 -14.30 6.10 -8.01
C ILE A 87 -14.89 4.81 -7.44
N LEU A 88 -15.71 4.09 -8.22
CA LEU A 88 -16.23 2.78 -7.81
C LEU A 88 -15.10 1.75 -7.65
N ALA A 89 -14.15 1.70 -8.58
CA ALA A 89 -12.98 0.84 -8.48
C ALA A 89 -12.13 1.17 -7.25
N ALA A 90 -11.93 2.46 -6.94
CA ALA A 90 -11.20 2.90 -5.75
C ALA A 90 -11.86 2.37 -4.46
N LYS A 91 -13.18 2.50 -4.34
CA LYS A 91 -13.94 1.94 -3.20
C LYS A 91 -13.80 0.42 -3.10
N ALA A 92 -13.83 -0.29 -4.23
CA ALA A 92 -13.63 -1.73 -4.25
C ALA A 92 -12.23 -2.13 -3.78
N PHE A 93 -11.18 -1.46 -4.26
CA PHE A 93 -9.81 -1.69 -3.80
C PHE A 93 -9.65 -1.42 -2.30
N TRP A 94 -10.23 -0.33 -1.80
CA TRP A 94 -10.22 -0.03 -0.37
C TRP A 94 -10.84 -1.15 0.46
N LEU A 95 -12.00 -1.67 0.05
CA LEU A 95 -12.66 -2.79 0.73
C LEU A 95 -11.83 -4.08 0.70
N ILE A 96 -11.20 -4.39 -0.43
CA ILE A 96 -10.31 -5.56 -0.56
C ILE A 96 -9.12 -5.41 0.39
N GLY A 97 -8.44 -4.26 0.38
CA GLY A 97 -7.30 -3.99 1.26
C GLY A 97 -7.67 -4.07 2.73
N LEU A 98 -8.81 -3.48 3.12
CA LEU A 98 -9.36 -3.58 4.47
C LEU A 98 -9.63 -5.04 4.86
N GLY A 99 -10.21 -5.83 3.95
CA GLY A 99 -10.46 -7.26 4.18
C GLY A 99 -9.19 -8.03 4.51
N PHE A 100 -8.08 -7.78 3.81
CA PHE A 100 -6.78 -8.39 4.13
C PHE A 100 -6.25 -7.96 5.49
N LEU A 101 -6.36 -6.68 5.86
CA LEU A 101 -5.94 -6.19 7.18
C LEU A 101 -6.77 -6.80 8.30
N VAL A 102 -8.09 -6.91 8.12
CA VAL A 102 -9.00 -7.57 9.06
C VAL A 102 -8.64 -9.06 9.19
N ALA A 103 -8.33 -9.75 8.08
CA ALA A 103 -7.90 -11.15 8.12
C ALA A 103 -6.59 -11.33 8.91
N VAL A 104 -5.63 -10.42 8.73
CA VAL A 104 -4.37 -10.39 9.49
C VAL A 104 -4.64 -10.16 10.98
N ALA A 105 -5.49 -9.20 11.33
CA ALA A 105 -5.87 -8.91 12.72
C ALA A 105 -6.64 -10.08 13.37
N ALA A 106 -7.57 -10.70 12.64
CA ALA A 106 -8.33 -11.85 13.11
C ALA A 106 -7.44 -13.06 13.40
N ARG A 107 -6.44 -13.31 12.53
CA ARG A 107 -5.45 -14.37 12.75
C ARG A 107 -4.55 -14.11 13.95
N ALA A 108 -4.33 -12.86 14.31
CA ALA A 108 -3.62 -12.46 15.52
C ALA A 108 -4.45 -12.60 16.81
N GLY A 109 -5.69 -13.12 16.72
CA GLY A 109 -6.55 -13.40 17.86
C GLY A 109 -7.15 -12.15 18.52
N TRP A 110 -7.17 -11.01 17.81
CA TRP A 110 -7.68 -9.73 18.31
C TRP A 110 -7.04 -9.20 19.61
N HIS A 111 -5.96 -9.83 20.08
CA HIS A 111 -5.17 -9.31 21.19
C HIS A 111 -4.44 -8.06 20.74
N ARG A 112 -4.61 -6.96 21.50
CA ARG A 112 -4.15 -5.62 21.14
C ARG A 112 -2.70 -5.60 20.63
N ASP A 113 -1.77 -6.22 21.35
CA ASP A 113 -0.35 -6.20 20.97
C ASP A 113 -0.05 -7.05 19.72
N ALA A 114 -0.75 -8.18 19.55
CA ALA A 114 -0.61 -9.03 18.39
C ALA A 114 -1.19 -8.36 17.13
N VAL A 115 -2.33 -7.67 17.25
CA VAL A 115 -2.93 -6.87 16.18
C VAL A 115 -2.03 -5.69 15.83
N LEU A 116 -1.49 -4.96 16.82
CA LEU A 116 -0.56 -3.86 16.57
C LEU A 116 0.70 -4.34 15.85
N MET A 117 1.27 -5.48 16.25
CA MET A 117 2.40 -6.05 15.53
C MET A 117 2.03 -6.45 14.10
N ALA A 118 0.87 -7.06 13.90
CA ALA A 118 0.44 -7.53 12.59
C ALA A 118 0.12 -6.37 11.62
N LEU A 119 -0.55 -5.32 12.13
CA LEU A 119 -0.88 -4.10 11.39
C LEU A 119 0.31 -3.16 11.23
N SER A 120 1.33 -3.21 12.11
CA SER A 120 2.56 -2.44 11.91
C SER A 120 3.22 -2.79 10.57
N GLY A 121 3.01 -4.02 10.08
CA GLY A 121 3.45 -4.48 8.77
C GLY A 121 2.77 -3.80 7.57
N PHE A 122 1.61 -3.16 7.74
CA PHE A 122 0.98 -2.37 6.68
C PHE A 122 1.81 -1.12 6.34
N ARG A 123 2.52 -0.54 7.32
CA ARG A 123 3.34 0.68 7.15
C ARG A 123 4.84 0.42 7.18
N ARG A 124 5.28 -0.63 7.87
CA ARG A 124 6.67 -1.10 7.96
C ARG A 124 6.69 -2.63 8.03
N LEU A 125 6.86 -3.28 6.90
CA LEU A 125 7.05 -4.72 6.78
C LEU A 125 8.32 -5.11 7.54
N ARG A 126 8.13 -5.54 8.79
CA ARG A 126 9.18 -6.18 9.55
C ARG A 126 9.45 -7.55 8.92
N ILE A 127 10.61 -7.69 8.30
CA ILE A 127 11.12 -8.99 7.88
C ILE A 127 11.60 -9.68 9.15
N SER A 128 10.70 -10.38 9.84
CA SER A 128 11.08 -11.19 11.00
C SER A 128 12.02 -12.29 10.51
N LYS A 129 13.18 -12.41 11.17
CA LYS A 129 14.03 -13.59 11.03
C LYS A 129 13.20 -14.80 11.48
N LYS A 130 13.05 -15.78 10.59
CA LYS A 130 12.85 -17.16 11.04
C LYS A 130 14.17 -17.69 11.55
#